data_AF-A0A7W7NUG7-F1
#
_entry.id   AF-A0A7W7NUG7-F1
#
_cell.length_a   1.000
_cell.length_b   1.000
_cell.length_c   1.000
_cell.angle_alpha   90.00
_cell.angle_beta   90.00
_cell.angle_gamma   90.00
#
_symmetry.space_group_name_H-M   'P 1'
#
loop_
_entity.id
_entity.type
_entity.pdbx_description
1 polymer ?
#
loop_
_entity_poly.entity_id
_entity_poly.type
_entity_poly.pdbx_seq_one_letter_code
_entity_poly.pdbx_strand_id
1 'polypeptide(L)'
;MTGDQDAMANLRKIAAALGDDQMREFAIEALEPVAETARSLVPVRSGVTKEGIVVSGRLPDGGEAEFNGKAAFVGVLEGGSFWGWFVELGTVKVRAEPFLIPAVDAETDHVFDILGQLAGRAIMAAV
;
A
#
# COMPACT_ATOMS: atom_id res chain seq x y z
N MET A 1 21.94 10.35 -33.48
CA MET A 1 21.12 9.56 -32.55
C MET A 1 21.04 10.32 -31.24
N THR A 2 19.97 11.09 -31.03
CA THR A 2 19.85 12.09 -29.94
C THR A 2 18.54 11.97 -29.17
N GLY A 3 17.46 11.50 -29.81
CA GLY A 3 16.15 11.36 -29.17
C GLY A 3 16.12 10.43 -27.95
N ASP A 4 16.80 9.28 -28.02
CA ASP A 4 16.82 8.31 -26.90
C ASP A 4 17.60 8.86 -25.68
N GLN A 5 18.64 9.66 -25.91
CA GLN A 5 19.41 10.28 -24.82
C GLN A 5 18.63 11.43 -24.16
N ASP A 6 17.93 12.24 -24.94
CA ASP A 6 17.08 13.31 -24.45
C ASP A 6 15.86 12.75 -23.68
N ALA A 7 15.26 11.67 -24.19
CA ALA A 7 14.20 10.93 -23.50
C ALA A 7 14.68 10.39 -22.15
N MET A 8 15.86 9.75 -22.11
CA MET A 8 16.45 9.24 -20.87
C MET A 8 16.86 10.36 -19.90
N ALA A 9 17.30 11.52 -20.39
CA ALA A 9 17.62 12.67 -19.57
C ALA A 9 16.35 13.28 -18.92
N ASN A 10 15.25 13.36 -19.66
CA ASN A 10 13.97 13.80 -19.14
C ASN A 10 13.41 12.79 -18.14
N LEU A 11 13.45 11.48 -18.44
CA LEU A 11 13.05 10.43 -17.49
C LEU A 11 13.84 10.47 -16.18
N ARG A 12 15.14 10.82 -16.23
CA ARG A 12 15.96 11.01 -15.02
C ARG A 12 15.59 12.27 -14.24
N LYS A 13 15.28 13.38 -14.91
CA LYS A 13 14.77 14.60 -14.24
C LYS A 13 13.42 14.35 -13.60
N ILE A 14 12.58 13.57 -14.26
CA ILE A 14 11.29 13.12 -13.78
C ILE A 14 11.44 12.22 -12.53
N ALA A 15 12.33 11.23 -12.58
CA ALA A 15 12.66 10.39 -11.42
C ALA A 15 13.27 11.19 -10.26
N ALA A 16 13.94 12.31 -10.56
CA ALA A 16 14.42 13.26 -9.55
C ALA A 16 13.35 14.26 -9.08
N ALA A 17 12.26 14.44 -9.83
CA ALA A 17 11.16 15.36 -9.52
C ALA A 17 10.06 14.69 -8.67
N LEU A 18 9.86 13.38 -8.82
CA LEU A 18 9.03 12.57 -7.93
C LEU A 18 9.77 12.39 -6.60
N GLY A 19 9.51 13.30 -5.67
CA GLY A 19 10.05 13.22 -4.31
C GLY A 19 9.57 11.98 -3.57
N ASP A 20 10.36 11.52 -2.61
CA ASP A 20 10.08 10.31 -1.82
C ASP A 20 8.75 10.40 -1.08
N ASP A 21 8.40 11.57 -0.57
CA ASP A 21 7.09 11.83 0.05
C ASP A 21 5.94 11.69 -0.95
N GLN A 22 6.10 12.14 -2.19
CA GLN A 22 5.06 12.05 -3.21
C GLN A 22 4.83 10.61 -3.65
N MET A 23 5.91 9.83 -3.82
CA MET A 23 5.80 8.41 -4.10
C MET A 23 5.14 7.63 -2.96
N ARG A 24 5.40 8.02 -1.70
CA ARG A 24 4.71 7.44 -0.54
C ARG A 24 3.21 7.72 -0.58
N GLU A 25 2.78 8.94 -0.87
CA GLU A 25 1.35 9.26 -0.99
C GLU A 25 0.68 8.46 -2.12
N PHE A 26 1.36 8.26 -3.25
CA PHE A 26 0.84 7.41 -4.32
C PHE A 26 0.74 5.94 -3.92
N ALA A 27 1.70 5.44 -3.14
CA ALA A 27 1.64 4.08 -2.62
C ALA A 27 0.49 3.91 -1.60
N ILE A 28 0.21 4.93 -0.79
CA ILE A 28 -0.94 4.92 0.12
C ILE A 28 -2.25 4.85 -0.67
N GLU A 29 -2.43 5.72 -1.66
CA GLU A 29 -3.63 5.73 -2.50
C GLU A 29 -3.81 4.41 -3.27
N ALA A 30 -2.72 3.88 -3.83
CA ALA A 30 -2.75 2.64 -4.59
C ALA A 30 -3.09 1.40 -3.74
N LEU A 31 -2.81 1.41 -2.43
CA LEU A 31 -3.10 0.30 -1.53
C LEU A 31 -4.50 0.36 -0.90
N GLU A 32 -5.23 1.47 -1.02
CA GLU A 32 -6.57 1.59 -0.44
C GLU A 32 -7.56 0.50 -0.94
N PRO A 33 -7.58 0.10 -2.22
CA PRO A 33 -8.41 -1.03 -2.67
C PRO A 33 -8.12 -2.33 -1.91
N VAL A 34 -6.85 -2.61 -1.58
CA VAL A 34 -6.49 -3.78 -0.79
C VAL A 34 -7.10 -3.70 0.61
N ALA A 35 -7.06 -2.51 1.24
CA ALA A 35 -7.65 -2.30 2.56
C ALA A 35 -9.17 -2.51 2.52
N GLU A 36 -9.85 -1.96 1.50
CA GLU A 36 -11.29 -2.14 1.32
C GLU A 36 -11.68 -3.60 1.07
N THR A 37 -10.94 -4.31 0.21
CA THR A 37 -11.17 -5.74 -0.02
C THR A 37 -10.93 -6.53 1.27
N ALA A 38 -9.86 -6.26 2.01
CA ALA A 38 -9.59 -6.89 3.30
C ALA A 38 -10.71 -6.61 4.34
N ARG A 39 -11.23 -5.38 4.39
CA ARG A 39 -12.39 -4.99 5.24
C ARG A 39 -13.68 -5.71 4.85
N SER A 40 -13.81 -6.14 3.60
CA SER A 40 -14.96 -6.93 3.13
C SER A 40 -14.84 -8.42 3.47
N LEU A 41 -13.61 -8.94 3.54
CA LEU A 41 -13.31 -10.36 3.79
C LEU A 41 -13.17 -10.69 5.28
N VAL A 42 -12.76 -9.73 6.09
CA VAL A 42 -12.46 -9.97 7.51
C VAL A 42 -13.70 -10.44 8.28
N PRO A 43 -13.58 -11.53 9.08
CA PRO A 43 -14.66 -11.97 9.95
C PRO A 43 -15.03 -10.89 10.99
N VAL A 44 -16.33 -10.55 11.06
CA VAL A 44 -16.81 -9.50 11.98
C VAL A 44 -17.41 -10.12 13.24
N ARG A 45 -16.78 -9.85 14.39
CA ARG A 45 -17.37 -10.08 15.72
C ARG A 45 -17.84 -8.80 16.40
N SER A 46 -16.89 -7.89 16.69
CA SER A 46 -17.16 -6.59 17.30
C SER A 46 -16.96 -5.41 16.36
N GLY A 47 -16.37 -5.62 15.17
CA GLY A 47 -16.01 -4.56 14.22
C GLY A 47 -14.57 -4.04 14.37
N VAL A 48 -13.96 -4.16 15.55
CA VAL A 48 -12.64 -3.58 15.87
C VAL A 48 -11.56 -3.98 14.85
N THR A 49 -11.46 -5.27 14.49
CA THR A 49 -10.48 -5.72 13.49
C THR A 49 -10.73 -5.11 12.12
N LYS A 50 -11.99 -4.98 11.72
CA LYS A 50 -12.36 -4.38 10.43
C LYS A 50 -12.00 -2.89 10.39
N GLU A 51 -12.28 -2.17 11.47
CA GLU A 51 -11.95 -0.75 11.60
C GLU A 51 -10.44 -0.52 11.61
N GLY A 52 -9.67 -1.41 12.24
CA GLY A 52 -8.21 -1.28 12.31
C GLY A 52 -7.42 -1.72 11.09
N ILE A 53 -8.08 -2.16 10.01
CA ILE A 53 -7.43 -2.38 8.71
C ILE A 53 -7.24 -1.00 8.06
N VAL A 54 -6.00 -0.57 7.91
CA VAL A 54 -5.67 0.75 7.37
C VAL A 54 -4.45 0.67 6.45
N VAL A 55 -4.31 1.69 5.61
CA VAL A 55 -3.08 1.95 4.85
C VAL A 55 -2.28 3.04 5.55
N SER A 56 -0.97 2.84 5.70
CA SER A 56 -0.09 3.81 6.37
C SER A 56 1.31 3.81 5.78
N GLY A 57 1.89 5.01 5.62
CA GLY A 57 3.31 5.20 5.33
C GLY A 57 4.23 4.98 6.54
N ARG A 58 3.65 4.71 7.72
CA ARG A 58 4.35 4.48 8.99
C ARG A 58 3.92 3.16 9.62
N LEU A 59 4.86 2.52 10.30
CA LEU A 59 4.60 1.38 11.17
C LEU A 59 3.88 1.82 12.46
N PRO A 60 3.21 0.89 13.17
CA PRO A 60 2.51 1.19 14.42
C PRO A 60 3.41 1.75 15.54
N ASP A 61 4.71 1.47 15.50
CA ASP A 61 5.71 1.99 16.46
C ASP A 61 6.26 3.38 16.07
N GLY A 62 5.76 3.98 14.99
CA GLY A 62 6.22 5.25 14.46
C GLY A 62 7.44 5.14 13.53
N GLY A 63 7.96 3.93 13.30
CA GLY A 63 8.99 3.68 12.29
C GLY A 63 8.49 3.97 10.87
N GLU A 64 9.40 4.35 9.98
CA GLU A 64 9.07 4.48 8.56
C GLU A 64 8.98 3.11 7.90
N ALA A 65 8.17 3.04 6.84
CA ALA A 65 8.15 1.86 6.00
C ALA A 65 9.51 1.59 5.34
N GLU A 66 9.94 0.32 5.35
CA GLU A 66 11.21 -0.12 4.78
C GLU A 66 11.21 -0.01 3.25
N PHE A 67 11.47 1.20 2.75
CA PHE A 67 12.02 1.49 1.41
C PHE A 67 12.52 2.95 1.38
N ASN A 68 13.36 3.35 2.35
CA ASN A 68 13.79 4.75 2.55
C ASN A 68 12.61 5.74 2.68
N GLY A 69 11.56 5.37 3.42
CA GLY A 69 10.37 6.22 3.58
C GLY A 69 9.45 6.28 2.35
N LYS A 70 9.73 5.49 1.31
CA LYS A 70 8.96 5.46 0.05
C LYS A 70 7.94 4.32 -0.02
N ALA A 71 7.77 3.56 1.05
CA ALA A 71 6.83 2.45 1.11
C ALA A 71 5.58 2.84 1.90
N ALA A 72 4.49 2.13 1.62
CA ALA A 72 3.28 2.13 2.40
C ALA A 72 2.92 0.68 2.75
N PHE A 73 2.22 0.50 3.86
CA PHE A 73 1.73 -0.79 4.32
C PHE A 73 0.22 -0.78 4.38
N VAL A 74 -0.37 -1.94 4.11
CA VAL A 74 -1.76 -2.24 4.43
C VAL A 74 -1.78 -3.35 5.47
N GLY A 75 -2.61 -3.21 6.50
CA GLY A 75 -2.73 -4.23 7.53
C GLY A 75 -3.51 -3.77 8.74
N VAL A 76 -3.48 -4.60 9.78
CA VAL A 76 -4.13 -4.30 11.04
C VAL A 76 -3.19 -3.47 11.92
N LEU A 77 -3.25 -2.14 11.76
CA LEU A 77 -2.25 -1.21 12.30
C LEU A 77 -2.80 -0.28 13.40
N GLU A 78 -4.12 -0.13 13.55
CA GLU A 78 -4.68 0.68 14.64
C GLU A 78 -4.69 -0.04 16.00
N GLY A 79 -4.48 0.75 17.06
CA GLY A 79 -4.45 0.27 18.44
C GLY A 79 -5.77 -0.37 18.88
N GLY A 80 -5.70 -1.62 19.35
CA GLY A 80 -6.86 -2.41 19.77
C GLY A 80 -7.17 -3.60 18.86
N SER A 81 -6.60 -3.62 17.66
CA SER A 81 -6.88 -4.62 16.63
C SER A 81 -5.87 -5.77 16.59
N PHE A 82 -5.04 -5.92 17.63
CA PHE A 82 -4.00 -6.98 17.77
C PHE A 82 -4.51 -8.39 17.42
N TRP A 83 -5.77 -8.70 17.74
CA TRP A 83 -6.39 -9.98 17.43
C TRP A 83 -6.47 -10.30 15.92
N GLY A 84 -6.46 -9.28 15.05
CA GLY A 84 -6.53 -9.46 13.60
C GLY A 84 -5.40 -10.31 13.03
N TRP A 85 -4.19 -10.21 13.58
CA TRP A 85 -3.05 -11.02 13.16
C TRP A 85 -3.26 -12.52 13.41
N PHE A 86 -3.91 -12.87 14.52
CA PHE A 86 -4.22 -14.28 14.81
C PHE A 86 -5.43 -14.78 14.05
N VAL A 87 -6.31 -13.90 13.57
CA VAL A 87 -7.37 -14.27 12.62
C VAL A 87 -6.74 -14.61 11.28
N GLU A 88 -5.87 -13.73 10.77
CA GLU A 88 -5.16 -13.93 9.49
C GLU A 88 -4.31 -15.20 9.48
N LEU A 89 -3.52 -15.41 10.53
CA LEU A 89 -2.50 -16.47 10.57
C LEU A 89 -2.96 -17.74 11.32
N GLY A 90 -4.06 -17.65 12.08
CA GLY A 90 -4.49 -18.70 12.98
C GLY A 90 -3.66 -18.77 14.28
N THR A 91 -4.02 -19.73 15.13
CA THR A 91 -3.31 -20.07 16.36
C THR A 91 -3.21 -21.58 16.50
N VAL A 92 -2.49 -22.07 17.51
CA VAL A 92 -2.46 -23.51 17.83
C VAL A 92 -3.83 -24.11 18.15
N LYS A 93 -4.86 -23.29 18.45
CA LYS A 93 -6.22 -23.74 18.79
C LYS A 93 -7.29 -23.31 17.79
N VAL A 94 -6.98 -22.42 16.85
CA VAL A 94 -7.96 -21.79 15.95
C VAL A 94 -7.37 -21.76 14.55
N ARG A 95 -8.14 -22.20 13.54
CA ARG A 95 -7.71 -22.16 12.14
C ARG A 95 -7.62 -20.71 11.67
N ALA A 96 -6.68 -20.43 10.77
CA ALA A 96 -6.62 -19.17 10.05
C ALA A 96 -7.90 -18.91 9.25
N GLU A 97 -8.36 -17.66 9.25
CA GLU A 97 -9.41 -17.13 8.38
C GLU A 97 -8.81 -15.93 7.63
N PRO A 98 -7.99 -16.16 6.59
CA PRO A 98 -7.23 -15.11 5.91
C PRO A 98 -8.15 -14.10 5.22
N PHE A 99 -7.79 -12.83 5.30
CA PHE A 99 -8.46 -11.69 4.70
C PHE A 99 -7.49 -10.69 4.06
N LEU A 100 -6.24 -10.58 4.56
CA LEU A 100 -5.22 -9.70 3.96
C LEU A 100 -4.57 -10.33 2.73
N ILE A 101 -4.05 -11.55 2.83
CA ILE A 101 -3.40 -12.21 1.67
C ILE A 101 -4.37 -12.32 0.49
N PRO A 102 -5.62 -12.80 0.66
CA PRO A 102 -6.57 -12.86 -0.45
C PRO A 102 -6.91 -11.48 -1.04
N ALA A 103 -6.90 -10.42 -0.22
CA ALA A 103 -7.13 -9.06 -0.70
C ALA A 103 -5.94 -8.55 -1.54
N VAL A 104 -4.71 -8.85 -1.13
CA VAL A 104 -3.51 -8.55 -1.92
C VAL A 104 -3.57 -9.29 -3.26
N ASP A 105 -3.83 -10.59 -3.24
CA ASP A 105 -3.91 -11.40 -4.46
C ASP A 105 -4.99 -10.89 -5.42
N ALA A 106 -6.14 -10.44 -4.90
CA ALA A 106 -7.24 -9.93 -5.70
C ALA A 106 -6.95 -8.56 -6.34
N GLU A 107 -6.21 -7.69 -5.67
CA GLU A 107 -6.03 -6.28 -6.07
C GLU A 107 -4.63 -5.97 -6.63
N THR A 108 -3.69 -6.93 -6.65
CA THR A 108 -2.29 -6.67 -7.04
C THR A 108 -2.16 -5.94 -8.38
N ASP A 109 -2.85 -6.40 -9.43
CA ASP A 109 -2.79 -5.75 -10.74
C ASP A 109 -3.35 -4.32 -10.70
N HIS A 110 -4.45 -4.13 -9.97
CA HIS A 110 -5.11 -2.84 -9.82
C HIS A 110 -4.26 -1.83 -9.04
N VAL A 111 -3.52 -2.28 -8.01
CA VAL A 111 -2.53 -1.47 -7.30
C VAL A 111 -1.49 -0.91 -8.27
N PHE A 112 -0.94 -1.76 -9.15
CA PHE A 112 0.06 -1.33 -10.14
C PHE A 112 -0.54 -0.36 -11.17
N ASP A 113 -1.78 -0.57 -11.59
CA ASP A 113 -2.48 0.34 -12.49
C ASP A 113 -2.66 1.73 -11.86
N ILE A 114 -3.10 1.81 -10.60
CA ILE A 114 -3.27 3.08 -9.88
C ILE A 114 -1.92 3.77 -9.71
N LEU A 115 -0.91 3.05 -9.20
CA LEU A 115 0.42 3.61 -8.99
C LEU A 115 1.03 4.14 -10.29
N GLY A 116 0.91 3.38 -11.38
CA GLY A 116 1.37 3.76 -12.71
C GLY A 116 0.66 5.00 -13.25
N GLN A 117 -0.66 5.12 -13.05
CA GLN A 117 -1.42 6.31 -13.43
C GLN A 117 -1.02 7.54 -12.62
N LEU A 118 -0.89 7.43 -11.29
CA LEU A 118 -0.54 8.54 -10.41
C LEU A 118 0.87 9.06 -10.71
N ALA A 119 1.84 8.14 -10.80
CA ALA A 119 3.18 8.46 -11.23
C ALA A 119 3.13 9.13 -12.61
N GLY A 120 2.54 8.49 -13.62
CA GLY A 120 2.45 9.03 -14.98
C GLY A 120 1.86 10.45 -15.06
N ARG A 121 0.80 10.75 -14.29
CA ARG A 121 0.22 12.11 -14.22
C ARG A 121 1.20 13.11 -13.63
N ALA A 122 1.85 12.77 -12.52
CA ALA A 122 2.83 13.64 -11.87
C ALA A 122 4.04 13.93 -12.76
N ILE A 123 4.50 12.91 -13.49
CA ILE A 123 5.52 13.03 -14.52
C ILE A 123 5.11 14.05 -15.58
N MET A 124 3.92 13.90 -16.15
CA MET A 124 3.42 14.77 -17.22
C MET A 124 3.20 16.23 -16.76
N ALA A 125 2.89 16.44 -15.47
CA ALA A 125 2.73 17.77 -14.90
C ALA A 125 4.06 18.51 -14.67
N ALA A 126 5.18 17.78 -14.63
CA ALA A 126 6.52 18.32 -14.36
C ALA A 126 7.31 18.68 -15.63
N VAL A 127 6.79 18.37 -16.83
CA VAL A 127 7.43 18.59 -18.14
C VAL A 127 6.86 19.83 -18.83
#